data_AF-A0A6I9PVB3-F1
#
_entry.id   AF-A0A6I9PVB3-F1
#
_cell.length_a   1.000
_cell.length_b   1.000
_cell.length_c   1.000
_cell.angle_alpha   90.00
_cell.angle_beta   90.00
_cell.angle_gamma   90.00
#
_symmetry.space_group_name_H-M   'P 1'
#
loop_
_entity.id
_entity.type
_entity.pdbx_description
1 polymer ?
#
loop_
_entity_poly.entity_id
_entity_poly.type
_entity_poly.pdbx_seq_one_letter_code
_entity_poly.pdbx_strand_id
1 'polypeptide(L)'
;MEFAEGGQVNDREYMKKHGIDVNEISENLGKIYSEMIFVRGFVHCDPHPGNVLVRKCPKSKKTEITLLDHGLYQVLEPDFRLDYCRLWQALIRGDMSGVERYSRRLGAGDLFALFACVLTARSWTAVNAGISSVPVTHSEVGLLYELQQTD
;
A
#
# COMPACT_ATOMS: atom_id res chain seq x y z
N MET A 1 16.98 19.84 -8.24
CA MET A 1 15.64 19.32 -8.51
C MET A 1 15.20 19.83 -9.87
N GLU A 2 14.60 18.98 -10.69
CA GLU A 2 13.91 19.39 -11.91
C GLU A 2 12.47 19.81 -11.55
N PHE A 3 11.89 20.74 -12.30
CA PHE A 3 10.48 21.08 -12.13
C PHE A 3 9.60 19.93 -12.59
N ALA A 4 8.71 19.45 -11.70
CA ALA A 4 7.77 18.39 -12.01
C ALA A 4 6.39 18.96 -12.32
N GLU A 5 5.93 18.77 -13.57
CA GLU A 5 4.57 19.08 -13.99
C GLU A 5 3.60 17.95 -13.61
N GLY A 6 2.37 18.28 -13.24
CA GLY A 6 1.32 17.31 -12.97
C GLY A 6 0.19 17.86 -12.11
N GLY A 7 -0.89 17.09 -11.98
CA GLY A 7 -1.95 17.31 -10.99
C GLY A 7 -1.71 16.48 -9.74
N GLN A 8 -2.33 16.86 -8.62
CA GLN A 8 -2.30 16.03 -7.41
C GLN A 8 -3.07 14.73 -7.63
N VAL A 9 -2.63 13.64 -6.99
CA VAL A 9 -3.23 12.31 -7.16
C VAL A 9 -4.72 12.24 -6.77
N ASN A 10 -5.18 13.13 -5.90
CA ASN A 10 -6.57 13.23 -5.45
C ASN A 10 -7.44 14.16 -6.32
N ASP A 11 -6.89 14.86 -7.32
CA ASP A 11 -7.64 15.76 -8.19
C ASP A 11 -8.34 14.99 -9.33
N ARG A 12 -9.57 14.55 -9.06
CA ARG A 12 -10.40 13.81 -10.04
C ARG A 12 -10.72 14.61 -11.29
N GLU A 13 -10.85 15.93 -11.20
CA GLU A 13 -11.19 16.77 -12.36
C GLU A 13 -9.98 16.90 -13.29
N TYR A 14 -8.78 17.03 -12.72
CA TYR A 14 -7.53 16.96 -13.48
C TYR A 14 -7.41 15.62 -14.23
N MET A 15 -7.66 14.49 -13.55
CA MET A 15 -7.59 13.16 -14.17
C MET A 15 -8.51 13.05 -15.39
N LYS A 16 -9.77 13.43 -15.24
CA LYS A 16 -10.77 13.41 -16.32
C LYS A 16 -10.33 14.28 -17.49
N LYS A 17 -9.92 15.52 -17.21
CA LYS A 17 -9.47 16.49 -18.23
C LYS A 17 -8.27 16.00 -19.03
N HIS A 18 -7.38 15.23 -18.42
CA HIS A 18 -6.16 14.72 -19.05
C HIS A 18 -6.25 13.26 -19.53
N GLY A 19 -7.44 12.64 -19.43
CA GLY A 19 -7.65 11.25 -19.86
C GLY A 19 -6.78 10.25 -19.09
N ILE A 20 -6.59 10.48 -17.79
CA ILE A 20 -5.83 9.60 -16.91
C ILE A 20 -6.79 8.64 -16.21
N ASP A 21 -6.50 7.34 -16.28
CA ASP A 21 -7.27 6.32 -15.58
C ASP A 21 -6.80 6.21 -14.12
N VAL A 22 -7.74 6.40 -13.20
CA VAL A 22 -7.49 6.30 -11.75
C VAL A 22 -7.12 4.87 -11.31
N ASN A 23 -7.59 3.86 -12.04
CA ASN A 23 -7.21 2.47 -11.77
C ASN A 23 -5.76 2.21 -12.15
N GLU A 24 -5.31 2.74 -13.30
CA GLU A 24 -3.91 2.66 -13.74
C GLU A 24 -2.98 3.32 -12.71
N ILE A 25 -3.38 4.46 -12.15
CA ILE A 25 -2.60 5.13 -11.08
C ILE A 25 -2.54 4.27 -9.83
N SER A 26 -3.68 3.73 -9.38
CA SER A 26 -3.75 2.92 -8.17
C SER A 26 -2.87 1.67 -8.30
N GLU A 27 -2.90 1.01 -9.46
CA GLU A 27 -2.05 -0.13 -9.78
C GLU A 27 -0.56 0.25 -9.80
N ASN A 28 -0.21 1.37 -10.45
CA ASN A 28 1.17 1.82 -10.54
C ASN A 28 1.74 2.27 -9.19
N LEU A 29 0.94 2.94 -8.35
CA LEU A 29 1.31 3.24 -6.97
C LEU A 29 1.57 1.96 -6.17
N GLY A 30 0.68 0.98 -6.28
CA GLY A 30 0.86 -0.34 -5.68
C GLY A 30 2.17 -1.02 -6.11
N LYS A 31 2.50 -0.95 -7.41
CA LYS A 31 3.76 -1.48 -7.95
C LYS A 31 4.99 -0.76 -7.41
N ILE A 32 4.97 0.58 -7.38
CA ILE A 32 6.09 1.40 -6.86
C ILE A 32 6.37 1.03 -5.40
N TYR A 33 5.33 0.98 -4.58
CA TYR A 33 5.46 0.63 -3.15
C TYR A 33 5.86 -0.82 -2.93
N SER A 34 5.35 -1.74 -3.75
CA SER A 34 5.76 -3.14 -3.71
C SER A 34 7.23 -3.32 -4.07
N GLU A 35 7.73 -2.64 -5.10
CA GLU A 35 9.15 -2.64 -5.48
C GLU A 35 10.02 -2.07 -4.35
N MET A 36 9.62 -0.93 -3.79
CA MET A 36 10.29 -0.29 -2.65
C MET A 36 10.43 -1.27 -1.47
N ILE A 37 9.31 -1.80 -0.99
CA ILE A 37 9.26 -2.65 0.21
C ILE A 37 9.89 -4.03 -0.05
N PHE A 38 9.42 -4.75 -1.06
CA PHE A 38 9.73 -6.17 -1.22
C PHE A 38 11.02 -6.42 -2.01
N VAL A 39 11.43 -5.50 -2.89
CA VAL A 39 12.60 -5.69 -3.77
C VAL A 39 13.79 -4.85 -3.32
N ARG A 40 13.59 -3.56 -3.06
CA ARG A 40 14.67 -2.60 -2.78
C ARG A 40 15.03 -2.47 -1.30
N GLY A 41 14.08 -2.69 -0.40
CA GLY A 41 14.31 -2.62 1.05
C GLY A 41 14.36 -1.21 1.62
N PHE A 42 13.59 -0.30 1.05
CA PHE A 42 13.29 1.00 1.66
C PHE A 42 11.87 1.39 1.33
N VAL A 43 11.26 2.31 2.07
CA VAL A 43 9.90 2.79 1.77
C VAL A 43 9.79 4.29 2.03
N HIS A 44 9.08 4.99 1.16
CA HIS A 44 8.70 6.38 1.37
C HIS A 44 7.55 6.43 2.37
N CYS A 45 7.79 7.01 3.54
CA CYS A 45 6.88 6.95 4.68
C CYS A 45 5.75 8.00 4.63
N ASP A 46 5.83 8.98 3.72
CA ASP A 46 4.86 10.08 3.65
C ASP A 46 4.23 10.34 2.26
N PRO A 47 3.57 9.36 1.61
CA PRO A 47 2.88 9.57 0.33
C PRO A 47 1.53 10.26 0.45
N HIS A 48 1.46 11.40 1.15
CA HIS A 48 0.24 12.19 1.13
C HIS A 48 -0.02 12.77 -0.28
N PRO A 49 -1.25 13.16 -0.62
CA PRO A 49 -1.58 13.60 -1.99
C PRO A 49 -0.74 14.77 -2.52
N GLY A 50 -0.27 15.64 -1.63
CA GLY A 50 0.68 16.72 -1.94
C GLY A 50 2.07 16.26 -2.39
N ASN A 51 2.51 15.05 -2.02
CA ASN A 51 3.80 14.47 -2.43
C ASN A 51 3.69 13.56 -3.66
N VAL A 52 2.50 13.44 -4.25
CA VAL A 52 2.26 12.53 -5.38
C VAL A 52 1.63 13.32 -6.53
N LEU A 53 2.45 13.61 -7.53
CA LEU A 53 1.98 14.20 -8.78
C LEU A 53 1.73 13.13 -9.83
N VAL A 54 0.71 13.36 -10.64
CA VAL A 54 0.37 12.52 -11.78
C VAL A 54 0.33 13.34 -13.06
N ARG A 55 0.78 12.75 -14.16
CA ARG A 55 0.64 13.35 -15.48
C ARG A 55 0.49 12.31 -16.57
N LYS A 56 -0.10 12.69 -17.70
CA LYS A 56 -0.04 11.91 -18.93
C LYS A 56 1.15 12.40 -19.75
N CYS A 57 2.14 11.53 -19.97
CA CYS A 57 3.32 11.87 -20.76
C CYS A 57 2.92 12.34 -22.17
N PRO A 58 3.29 13.56 -22.62
CA PRO A 58 2.85 14.07 -23.91
C PRO A 58 3.28 13.21 -25.09
N LYS A 59 4.49 12.63 -25.01
CA LYS A 59 5.14 11.81 -26.05
C LYS A 59 4.65 10.37 -26.04
N SER A 60 4.72 9.70 -24.89
CA SER A 60 4.41 8.26 -24.80
C SER A 60 2.94 7.96 -24.52
N LYS A 61 2.16 8.97 -24.13
CA LYS A 61 0.78 8.84 -23.64
C LYS A 61 0.63 7.91 -22.41
N LYS A 62 1.72 7.50 -21.78
CA LYS A 62 1.71 6.72 -20.55
C LYS A 62 1.44 7.62 -19.34
N THR A 63 0.78 7.07 -18.34
CA THR A 63 0.59 7.76 -17.07
C THR A 63 1.89 7.68 -16.28
N GLU A 64 2.37 8.83 -15.79
CA GLU A 64 3.59 8.96 -14.99
C GLU A 64 3.21 9.44 -13.59
N ILE A 65 3.84 8.85 -12.58
CA ILE A 65 3.74 9.26 -11.18
C ILE A 65 5.08 9.85 -10.78
N THR A 66 5.06 11.04 -10.19
CA THR A 66 6.23 11.67 -9.58
C THR A 66 6.03 11.73 -8.09
N LEU A 67 6.92 11.09 -7.34
CA LEU A 67 7.02 11.25 -5.90
C LEU A 67 7.86 12.50 -5.62
N LEU A 68 7.33 13.39 -4.80
CA LEU A 68 8.02 14.56 -4.29
C LEU A 68 8.50 14.27 -2.85
N ASP A 69 9.16 15.26 -2.26
CA ASP A 69 9.66 15.25 -0.88
C ASP A 69 10.28 13.92 -0.43
N HIS A 70 11.54 13.74 -0.80
CA HIS A 70 12.29 12.56 -0.41
C HIS A 70 12.90 12.63 1.00
N GLY A 71 12.35 13.45 1.90
CA GLY A 71 12.86 13.64 3.27
C GLY A 71 12.57 12.49 4.23
N LEU A 72 11.49 11.71 4.00
CA LEU A 72 11.01 10.68 4.91
C LEU A 72 11.06 9.28 4.30
N TYR A 73 12.24 8.68 4.34
CA TYR A 73 12.46 7.28 3.98
C TYR A 73 12.87 6.45 5.18
N GLN A 74 12.34 5.22 5.24
CA GLN A 74 12.82 4.20 6.16
C GLN A 74 13.50 3.08 5.38
N VAL A 75 14.73 2.73 5.77
CA VAL A 75 15.43 1.54 5.29
C VAL A 75 14.93 0.34 6.08
N LEU A 76 14.65 -0.76 5.37
CA LEU A 76 14.19 -2.01 5.95
C LEU A 76 15.39 -2.95 6.07
N GLU A 77 15.69 -3.35 7.30
CA GLU A 77 16.73 -4.36 7.56
C GLU A 77 16.42 -5.65 6.78
N PRO A 78 17.43 -6.33 6.20
CA PRO A 78 17.21 -7.49 5.34
C PRO A 78 16.34 -8.58 5.98
N ASP A 79 16.58 -8.90 7.24
CA ASP A 79 15.81 -9.91 7.98
C ASP A 79 14.37 -9.45 8.24
N PHE A 80 14.18 -8.18 8.61
CA PHE A 80 12.85 -7.59 8.79
C PHE A 80 12.05 -7.67 7.50
N ARG A 81 12.65 -7.29 6.36
CA ARG A 81 12.00 -7.36 5.05
C ARG A 81 11.62 -8.79 4.69
N LEU A 82 12.50 -9.76 4.90
CA LEU A 82 12.21 -11.17 4.61
C LEU A 82 11.07 -11.71 5.48
N ASP A 83 11.03 -11.35 6.76
CA ASP A 83 9.93 -11.73 7.64
C ASP A 83 8.61 -11.08 7.23
N TYR A 84 8.64 -9.82 6.80
CA TYR A 84 7.46 -9.13 6.26
C TYR A 84 6.96 -9.77 4.96
N CYS A 85 7.85 -10.14 4.03
CA CYS A 85 7.49 -10.90 2.83
C CYS A 85 6.80 -12.23 3.18
N ARG A 86 7.35 -12.97 4.15
CA ARG A 86 6.82 -14.26 4.57
C ARG A 86 5.50 -14.14 5.30
N LEU A 87 5.29 -13.06 6.07
CA LEU A 87 4.00 -12.74 6.66
C LEU A 87 2.92 -12.55 5.58
N TRP A 88 3.18 -11.74 4.55
CA TRP A 88 2.23 -11.56 3.44
C TRP A 88 1.93 -12.87 2.70
N GLN A 89 2.94 -13.71 2.46
CA GLN A 89 2.73 -15.04 1.87
C GLN A 89 1.83 -15.93 2.75
N ALA A 90 2.03 -15.89 4.08
CA ALA A 90 1.21 -16.64 5.02
C ALA A 90 -0.25 -16.14 5.03
N LEU A 91 -0.46 -14.82 5.05
CA LEU A 91 -1.79 -14.19 4.99
C LEU A 91 -2.55 -14.57 3.72
N ILE A 92 -1.89 -14.54 2.57
CA ILE A 92 -2.48 -14.91 1.27
C ILE A 92 -2.87 -16.39 1.25
N ARG A 93 -2.05 -17.25 1.85
CA ARG A 93 -2.27 -18.71 1.90
C ARG A 93 -3.22 -19.16 3.02
N GLY A 94 -3.60 -18.27 3.93
CA GLY A 94 -4.33 -18.66 5.15
C GLY A 94 -3.50 -19.52 6.12
N ASP A 95 -2.16 -19.43 6.08
CA ASP A 95 -1.28 -20.16 6.99
C ASP A 95 -1.15 -19.43 8.33
N MET A 96 -2.05 -19.72 9.26
CA MET A 96 -2.09 -19.04 10.57
C MET A 96 -0.85 -19.29 11.42
N SER A 97 -0.20 -20.44 11.27
CA SER A 97 1.06 -20.73 11.97
C SER A 97 2.18 -19.81 11.48
N GLY A 98 2.23 -19.56 10.16
CA GLY A 98 3.10 -18.59 9.53
C GLY A 98 2.77 -17.16 9.95
N VAL A 99 1.48 -16.79 9.94
CA VAL A 99 1.02 -15.46 10.36
C VAL A 99 1.46 -15.14 11.79
N GLU A 100 1.23 -16.04 12.74
CA GLU A 100 1.68 -15.85 14.12
C GLU A 100 3.21 -15.73 14.20
N ARG A 101 3.93 -16.68 13.60
CA ARG A 101 5.40 -16.73 13.64
C ARG A 101 6.03 -15.44 13.14
N TYR A 102 5.64 -14.98 11.95
CA TYR A 102 6.27 -13.81 11.34
C TYR A 102 5.78 -12.50 11.98
N SER A 103 4.53 -12.42 12.43
CA SER A 103 4.06 -11.27 13.21
C SER A 103 4.82 -11.10 14.52
N ARG A 104 5.11 -12.20 15.25
CA ARG A 104 5.93 -12.16 16.46
C ARG A 104 7.36 -11.69 16.17
N ARG A 105 7.96 -12.15 15.07
CA ARG A 105 9.30 -11.69 14.62
C ARG A 105 9.34 -10.20 14.26
N LEU A 106 8.22 -9.65 13.81
CA LEU A 106 8.04 -8.21 13.55
C LEU A 106 7.67 -7.41 14.80
N GLY A 107 7.62 -8.04 15.98
CA GLY A 107 7.38 -7.36 17.26
C GLY A 107 5.91 -7.29 17.69
N ALA A 108 4.98 -7.94 16.98
CA ALA A 108 3.56 -7.92 17.35
C ALA A 108 3.22 -8.76 18.59
N GLY A 109 4.10 -9.69 18.99
CA GLY A 109 3.89 -10.54 20.16
C GLY A 109 2.56 -11.29 20.14
N ASP A 110 1.84 -11.28 21.26
CA ASP A 110 0.52 -11.91 21.40
C ASP A 110 -0.59 -11.15 20.65
N LEU A 111 -0.32 -9.93 20.19
CA LEU A 111 -1.25 -9.12 19.40
C LEU A 111 -1.19 -9.45 17.91
N PHE A 112 -0.57 -10.57 17.50
CA PHE A 112 -0.42 -10.95 16.09
C PHE A 112 -1.75 -10.96 15.33
N ALA A 113 -2.84 -11.37 15.98
CA ALA A 113 -4.16 -11.42 15.36
C ALA A 113 -4.67 -10.01 15.01
N LEU A 114 -4.53 -9.07 15.97
CA LEU A 114 -4.88 -7.67 15.73
C LEU A 114 -3.97 -7.04 14.68
N PHE A 115 -2.67 -7.32 14.74
CA PHE A 115 -1.70 -6.84 13.76
C PHE A 115 -2.05 -7.31 12.34
N ALA A 116 -2.42 -8.59 12.16
CA ALA A 116 -2.86 -9.12 10.88
C ALA A 116 -4.14 -8.45 10.36
N CYS A 117 -5.13 -8.20 11.23
CA CYS A 117 -6.35 -7.46 10.88
C CYS A 117 -6.05 -6.03 10.43
N VAL A 118 -5.22 -5.29 11.17
CA VAL A 118 -4.82 -3.92 10.84
C VAL A 118 -4.05 -3.88 9.52
N LEU A 119 -3.09 -4.79 9.34
CA LEU A 119 -2.25 -4.84 8.15
C LEU A 119 -3.05 -5.10 6.87
N THR A 120 -4.09 -5.93 6.98
CA THR A 120 -4.91 -6.33 5.83
C THR A 120 -6.16 -5.48 5.66
N ALA A 121 -6.51 -4.68 6.67
CA ALA A 121 -7.82 -4.06 6.83
C ALA A 121 -8.98 -5.06 6.67
N ARG A 122 -8.79 -6.30 7.14
CA ARG A 122 -9.78 -7.37 7.10
C ARG A 122 -10.16 -7.82 8.48
N SER A 123 -11.36 -8.37 8.60
CA SER A 123 -11.83 -9.05 9.81
C SER A 123 -11.00 -10.30 10.11
N TRP A 124 -10.95 -10.69 11.39
CA TRP A 124 -10.25 -11.91 11.81
C TRP A 124 -10.76 -13.16 11.09
N THR A 125 -12.08 -13.24 10.85
CA THR A 125 -12.70 -14.32 10.08
C THR A 125 -12.12 -14.43 8.67
N ALA A 126 -11.93 -13.29 7.98
CA ALA A 126 -11.34 -13.27 6.65
C ALA A 126 -9.83 -13.59 6.67
N VAL A 127 -9.09 -13.09 7.65
CA VAL A 127 -7.67 -13.43 7.84
C VAL A 127 -7.49 -14.93 8.04
N ASN A 128 -8.30 -15.54 8.91
CA ASN A 128 -8.22 -16.97 9.25
C ASN A 128 -8.60 -17.90 8.08
N ALA A 129 -9.51 -17.47 7.20
CA ALA A 129 -9.87 -18.20 5.99
C ALA A 129 -8.89 -17.97 4.81
N GLY A 130 -7.94 -17.04 4.96
CA GLY A 130 -7.13 -16.50 3.88
C GLY A 130 -7.80 -15.30 3.23
N ILE A 131 -7.07 -14.17 3.16
CA ILE A 131 -7.62 -12.87 2.76
C ILE A 131 -8.16 -12.85 1.31
N SER A 132 -7.68 -13.75 0.46
CA SER A 132 -8.14 -13.88 -0.93
C SER A 132 -9.33 -14.84 -1.10
N SER A 133 -9.63 -15.65 -0.08
CA SER A 133 -10.67 -16.68 -0.12
C SER A 133 -12.07 -16.14 0.20
N VAL A 134 -12.14 -14.99 0.88
CA VAL A 134 -13.39 -14.37 1.34
C VAL A 134 -13.57 -13.01 0.67
N PRO A 135 -14.75 -12.68 0.10
CA PRO A 135 -15.04 -11.35 -0.42
C PRO A 135 -14.91 -10.27 0.65
N VAL A 136 -14.53 -9.06 0.25
CA VAL A 136 -14.53 -7.89 1.13
C VAL A 136 -15.97 -7.48 1.43
N THR A 137 -16.29 -7.22 2.70
CA THR A 137 -17.64 -6.82 3.11
C THR A 137 -17.83 -5.31 3.05
N HIS A 138 -19.10 -4.85 2.97
CA HIS A 138 -19.41 -3.41 3.06
C HIS A 138 -18.97 -2.78 4.38
N SER A 139 -19.00 -3.52 5.49
CA SER A 139 -18.52 -3.03 6.79
C SER A 139 -17.01 -2.84 6.82
N GLU A 140 -16.24 -3.76 6.20
CA GLU A 140 -14.79 -3.62 6.04
C GLU A 140 -14.44 -2.37 5.22
N VAL A 141 -15.19 -2.11 4.15
CA VAL A 141 -15.02 -0.91 3.32
C VAL A 141 -15.40 0.37 4.08
N GLY A 142 -16.49 0.36 4.86
CA GLY A 142 -16.93 1.51 5.64
C GLY A 142 -15.88 1.99 6.66
N LEU A 143 -15.26 1.05 7.37
CA LEU A 143 -14.16 1.34 8.30
C LEU A 143 -12.97 2.04 7.63
N LEU A 144 -12.61 1.62 6.42
CA LEU A 144 -11.53 2.26 5.65
C LEU A 144 -11.86 3.71 5.28
N TYR A 145 -13.13 3.98 4.93
CA TYR A 145 -13.56 5.34 4.63
C TYR A 145 -13.57 6.26 5.86
N GLU A 146 -13.95 5.75 7.03
CA GLU A 146 -13.94 6.52 8.28
C GLU A 146 -12.51 6.89 8.72
N LEU A 147 -11.57 5.96 8.57
CA LEU A 147 -10.15 6.19 8.86
C LEU A 147 -9.51 7.23 7.92
N GLN A 148 -10.02 7.41 6.70
CA GLN A 148 -9.52 8.41 5.75
C GLN A 148 -10.12 9.81 5.94
N GLN A 149 -11.21 9.94 6.71
CA GLN A 149 -11.89 11.21 6.96
C GLN A 149 -11.46 11.87 8.28
N THR A 150 -10.57 11.22 9.04
CA THR A 150 -10.15 11.68 10.36
C THR A 150 -8.93 12.62 10.35
N ASP A 151 -8.46 13.02 9.16
CA ASP A 151 -7.35 13.97 8.94
C ASP A 151 -7.81 15.24 8.22
#